data_AF-A0A964LTJ9-F1
#
_entry.id   AF-A0A964LTJ9-F1
#
_cell.length_a   1.000
_cell.length_b   1.000
_cell.length_c   1.000
_cell.angle_alpha   90.00
_cell.angle_beta   90.00
_cell.angle_gamma   90.00
#
_symmetry.space_group_name_H-M   'P 1'
#
loop_
_entity.id
_entity.type
_entity.pdbx_description
1 polymer ?
#
loop_
_entity_poly.entity_id
_entity_poly.type
_entity_poly.pdbx_seq_one_letter_code
_entity_poly.pdbx_strand_id
1 'polypeptide(L)'
;MSEERRQFSSKLGYILVAAGSAIGLENLVAFPVMASRNGGAAFLVVYLFLVAFICYPVMLAEIATGRRTQRNPVGAFPEISVAEIYQPVHGHYYSAGIVGSVH
;
A
#
# COMPACT_ATOMS: atom_id res chain seq x y z
N MET A 1 22.15 -15.10 -16.92
CA MET A 1 21.40 -14.38 -17.97
C MET A 1 20.80 -13.15 -17.32
N SER A 2 20.99 -11.96 -17.90
CA SER A 2 20.37 -10.73 -17.41
C SER A 2 18.88 -10.74 -17.74
N GLU A 3 18.03 -10.95 -16.75
CA GLU A 3 16.59 -10.76 -16.87
C GLU A 3 16.32 -9.29 -17.22
N GLU A 4 16.02 -9.03 -18.49
CA GLU A 4 15.61 -7.72 -18.96
C GLU A 4 14.26 -7.39 -18.32
N ARG A 5 14.26 -6.43 -17.39
CA ARG A 5 13.06 -6.02 -16.67
C ARG A 5 12.09 -5.44 -17.71
N ARG A 6 11.08 -6.22 -18.12
CA ARG A 6 10.09 -5.84 -19.13
C ARG A 6 9.36 -4.58 -18.67
N GLN A 7 9.79 -3.43 -19.16
CA GLN A 7 9.13 -2.15 -18.94
C GLN A 7 7.99 -2.03 -19.94
N PHE A 8 6.82 -1.63 -19.47
CA PHE A 8 5.69 -1.34 -20.36
C PHE A 8 6.08 -0.23 -21.33
N SER A 9 5.93 -0.51 -22.63
CA SER A 9 6.29 0.41 -23.72
C SER A 9 5.45 1.72 -23.69
N SER A 10 4.29 1.70 -23.02
CA SER A 10 3.41 2.87 -22.88
C SER A 10 2.90 3.04 -21.45
N LYS A 11 2.91 4.29 -20.96
CA LYS A 11 2.28 4.70 -19.70
C LYS A 11 0.80 4.31 -19.63
N LEU A 12 0.09 4.42 -20.76
CA LEU A 12 -1.31 4.02 -20.83
C LEU A 12 -1.46 2.50 -20.66
N GLY A 13 -0.58 1.70 -21.27
CA GLY A 13 -0.58 0.25 -21.11
C GLY A 13 -0.33 -0.18 -19.67
N TYR A 14 0.58 0.50 -18.97
CA TYR A 14 0.83 0.26 -17.54
C TYR A 14 -0.42 0.55 -16.69
N ILE A 15 -1.07 1.70 -16.91
CA ILE A 15 -2.28 2.09 -16.18
C ILE A 15 -3.43 1.13 -16.46
N LEU A 16 -3.63 0.73 -17.71
CA LEU A 16 -4.69 -0.21 -18.11
C LEU A 16 -4.52 -1.58 -17.47
N VAL A 17 -3.29 -2.11 -17.42
CA VAL A 17 -3.02 -3.40 -16.78
C VAL A 17 -3.19 -3.33 -15.27
N ALA A 18 -2.71 -2.26 -14.63
CA ALA A 18 -2.94 -2.03 -13.21
C ALA A 18 -4.43 -1.88 -12.88
N ALA A 19 -5.17 -1.10 -13.68
CA ALA A 19 -6.61 -0.92 -13.53
C ALA A 19 -7.39 -2.22 -13.75
N GLY A 20 -7.01 -3.03 -14.74
CA GLY A 20 -7.61 -4.34 -14.99
C GLY A 20 -7.41 -5.33 -13.83
N SER A 21 -6.28 -5.26 -13.12
CA SER A 21 -6.08 -6.06 -11.91
C SER A 21 -6.86 -5.54 -10.71
N ALA A 22 -7.16 -4.24 -10.65
CA ALA A 22 -7.87 -3.63 -9.54
C ALA A 22 -9.41 -3.78 -9.67
N ILE A 23 -9.93 -3.93 -10.89
CA ILE A 23 -11.36 -4.00 -11.18
C ILE A 23 -11.73 -5.46 -11.49
N GLY A 24 -12.22 -6.19 -10.48
CA GLY A 24 -12.69 -7.58 -10.62
C GLY A 24 -14.14 -7.71 -11.13
N LEU A 25 -14.48 -8.89 -11.64
CA LEU A 25 -15.84 -9.24 -12.10
C LEU A 25 -16.89 -9.03 -11.00
N GLU A 26 -16.53 -9.29 -9.75
CA GLU A 26 -17.39 -9.11 -8.58
C GLU A 26 -17.84 -7.66 -8.42
N ASN A 27 -16.97 -6.69 -8.69
CA ASN A 27 -17.31 -5.27 -8.61
C ASN A 27 -18.26 -4.84 -9.72
N LEU A 28 -18.38 -5.59 -10.83
CA LEU A 28 -19.31 -5.27 -11.90
C LEU A 28 -20.71 -5.84 -11.66
N VAL A 29 -20.82 -6.97 -10.94
CA VAL A 29 -22.09 -7.70 -10.76
C VAL A 29 -22.74 -7.43 -9.40
N ALA A 30 -21.96 -7.47 -8.31
CA ALA A 30 -22.50 -7.29 -6.96
C ALA A 30 -22.79 -5.82 -6.64
N PHE A 31 -21.95 -4.91 -7.16
CA PHE A 31 -22.08 -3.47 -6.96
C PHE A 31 -23.42 -2.89 -7.41
N PRO A 32 -23.92 -3.12 -8.64
CA PRO A 32 -25.19 -2.54 -9.08
C PRO A 32 -26.39 -3.05 -8.26
N VAL A 33 -26.33 -4.30 -7.78
CA VAL A 33 -27.37 -4.87 -6.92
C VAL A 33 -27.35 -4.22 -5.53
N MET A 34 -26.16 -3.99 -4.96
CA MET A 34 -26.01 -3.28 -3.68
C MET A 34 -26.43 -1.80 -3.81
N ALA A 35 -26.03 -1.14 -4.90
CA ALA A 35 -26.39 0.25 -5.16
C ALA A 35 -27.90 0.41 -5.34
N SER A 36 -28.57 -0.45 -6.12
CA SER A 36 -30.02 -0.33 -6.35
C SER A 36 -30.84 -0.54 -5.08
N ARG A 37 -30.41 -1.44 -4.19
CA ARG A 37 -31.12 -1.73 -2.92
C ARG A 37 -30.91 -0.67 -1.84
N ASN A 38 -29.80 0.06 -1.88
CA ASN A 38 -29.40 1.00 -0.82
C ASN A 38 -29.65 2.49 -1.17
N GLY A 39 -30.54 2.79 -2.12
CA GLY A 39 -30.88 4.17 -2.49
C GLY A 39 -30.20 4.68 -3.77
N GLY A 40 -29.71 3.78 -4.62
CA GLY A 40 -29.27 4.05 -5.99
C GLY A 40 -28.12 5.07 -6.07
N ALA A 41 -28.41 6.22 -6.69
CA ALA A 41 -27.42 7.26 -6.94
C ALA A 41 -26.90 7.94 -5.66
N ALA A 42 -27.73 8.07 -4.61
CA ALA A 42 -27.29 8.68 -3.35
C ALA A 42 -26.22 7.82 -2.66
N PHE A 43 -26.40 6.50 -2.65
CA PHE A 43 -25.41 5.55 -2.15
C PHE A 43 -24.10 5.61 -2.96
N LEU A 44 -24.21 5.71 -4.29
CA LEU A 44 -23.06 5.82 -5.18
C LEU A 44 -22.21 7.06 -4.88
N VAL A 45 -22.84 8.22 -4.67
CA VAL A 45 -22.12 9.47 -4.37
C VAL A 45 -21.36 9.37 -3.06
N VAL A 46 -22.00 8.86 -2.00
CA VAL A 46 -21.35 8.67 -0.69
C VAL A 46 -20.24 7.62 -0.79
N TYR A 47 -20.46 6.53 -1.52
CA TYR A 47 -19.45 5.51 -1.77
C TYR A 47 -18.21 6.08 -2.47
N LEU A 48 -18.39 6.83 -3.56
CA LEU A 48 -17.27 7.46 -4.28
C LEU A 48 -16.53 8.48 -3.41
N PHE A 49 -17.25 9.24 -2.59
CA PHE A 49 -16.65 10.18 -1.65
C PHE A 49 -15.78 9.43 -0.63
N LEU A 50 -16.32 8.40 0.03
CA LEU A 50 -15.56 7.60 1.01
C LEU A 50 -14.36 6.90 0.37
N VAL A 51 -14.53 6.32 -0.82
CA VAL A 51 -13.42 5.69 -1.56
C VAL A 51 -12.35 6.72 -1.90
N ALA A 52 -12.71 7.92 -2.38
CA ALA A 52 -11.72 8.95 -2.67
C ALA A 52 -10.95 9.37 -1.41
N PHE A 53 -11.65 9.57 -0.28
CA PHE A 53 -11.02 10.02 0.96
C PHE A 53 -10.21 8.95 1.69
N ILE A 54 -10.57 7.66 1.56
CA ILE A 54 -9.85 6.56 2.23
C ILE A 54 -8.78 5.98 1.30
N CYS A 55 -9.11 5.71 0.04
CA CYS A 55 -8.20 5.06 -0.89
C CYS A 55 -7.03 5.99 -1.29
N TYR A 56 -7.27 7.31 -1.40
CA TYR A 56 -6.19 8.27 -1.72
C TYR A 56 -5.06 8.30 -0.67
N PRO A 57 -5.31 8.51 0.64
CA PRO A 57 -4.24 8.50 1.63
C PRO A 57 -3.61 7.11 1.81
N VAL A 58 -4.39 6.02 1.69
CA VAL A 58 -3.86 4.65 1.76
C VAL A 58 -2.90 4.38 0.62
N MET A 59 -3.27 4.73 -0.61
CA MET A 59 -2.38 4.59 -1.77
C MET A 59 -1.12 5.44 -1.63
N LEU A 60 -1.24 6.67 -1.11
CA LEU A 60 -0.08 7.51 -0.80
C LEU A 60 0.83 6.87 0.25
N ALA A 61 0.25 6.24 1.28
CA ALA A 61 0.99 5.53 2.31
C ALA A 61 1.72 4.30 1.75
N GLU A 62 1.08 3.52 0.88
CA GLU A 62 1.70 2.38 0.20
C GLU A 62 2.84 2.82 -0.72
N ILE A 63 2.65 3.89 -1.51
CA ILE A 63 3.70 4.44 -2.39
C ILE A 63 4.85 5.02 -1.55
N ALA A 64 4.57 5.72 -0.45
CA ALA A 64 5.59 6.27 0.44
C ALA A 64 6.39 5.16 1.11
N THR A 65 5.72 4.10 1.57
CA THR A 65 6.35 2.93 2.18
C THR A 65 7.20 2.19 1.15
N GLY A 66 6.64 1.85 -0.01
CA GLY A 66 7.36 1.15 -1.08
C GLY A 66 8.55 1.95 -1.63
N ARG A 67 8.48 3.28 -1.63
CA ARG A 67 9.61 4.12 -2.04
C ARG A 67 10.73 4.16 -1.01
N ARG A 68 10.41 4.14 0.28
CA ARG A 68 11.40 4.11 1.38
C ARG A 68 12.11 2.77 1.49
N THR A 69 11.41 1.66 1.27
CA THR A 69 12.00 0.32 1.47
C THR A 69 12.47 -0.33 0.18
N GLN A 70 12.05 0.12 -1.02
CA GLN A 70 12.36 -0.51 -2.31
C GLN A 70 12.11 -2.04 -2.31
N ARG A 71 11.28 -2.53 -1.39
CA ARG A 71 11.05 -3.94 -1.09
C ARG A 71 9.55 -4.22 -1.01
N ASN A 72 9.18 -5.46 -1.33
CA ASN A 72 7.80 -5.93 -1.29
C ASN A 72 7.22 -5.73 0.12
N PRO A 73 5.93 -5.35 0.29
CA PRO A 73 5.35 -5.01 1.60
C PRO A 73 5.60 -6.10 2.66
N VAL A 74 5.57 -7.38 2.26
CA VAL A 74 5.82 -8.56 3.12
C VAL A 74 7.24 -8.59 3.73
N GLY A 75 8.23 -7.98 3.06
CA GLY A 75 9.61 -7.83 3.55
C GLY A 75 9.91 -6.47 4.19
N ALA A 76 8.97 -5.52 4.14
CA ALA A 76 9.11 -4.19 4.71
C ALA A 76 8.59 -4.12 6.16
N PHE A 77 7.56 -4.90 6.51
CA PHE A 77 7.02 -4.93 7.87
C PHE A 77 8.03 -5.34 8.97
N PRO A 78 8.98 -6.28 8.74
CA PRO A 78 10.01 -6.57 9.74
C PRO A 78 10.97 -5.40 9.97
N GLU A 79 11.32 -4.62 8.94
CA GLU A 79 12.26 -3.50 9.10
C GLU A 79 11.59 -2.25 9.70
N ILE A 80 10.32 -2.01 9.40
CA ILE A 80 9.58 -0.86 9.94
C ILE A 80 9.12 -1.14 11.38
N SER A 81 8.72 -2.37 11.71
CA SER A 81 8.36 -2.72 13.10
C SER A 81 9.58 -2.78 14.02
N VAL A 82 10.75 -3.19 13.52
CA VAL A 82 12.00 -3.18 14.32
C VAL A 82 12.53 -1.76 14.48
N ALA A 83 12.40 -0.87 13.49
CA ALA A 83 12.82 0.53 13.63
C ALA A 83 11.92 1.35 14.58
N GLU A 84 10.59 1.17 14.52
CA GLU A 84 9.64 1.88 15.39
C GLU A 84 9.70 1.37 16.84
N ILE A 85 9.96 0.07 17.07
CA ILE A 85 10.03 -0.52 18.42
C ILE A 85 11.41 -0.31 19.09
N TYR A 86 12.52 -0.17 18.34
CA TYR A 86 13.84 0.09 18.94
C TYR A 86 14.13 1.57 19.27
N GLN A 87 13.51 2.53 18.57
CA GLN A 87 13.86 3.95 18.70
C GLN A 87 13.38 4.65 19.99
N PRO A 88 12.27 4.30 20.66
CA PRO A 88 11.91 4.97 21.92
C PRO A 88 12.64 4.40 23.15
N VAL A 89 13.23 3.19 23.07
CA VAL A 89 13.88 2.55 24.23
C VAL A 89 15.41 2.69 24.22
N HIS A 90 16.07 2.79 23.06
CA HIS A 90 17.54 2.87 23.02
C HIS A 90 18.13 4.29 23.04
N GLY A 91 17.32 5.35 22.98
CA GLY A 91 17.81 6.74 23.02
C GLY A 91 18.44 7.18 24.35
N HIS A 92 18.24 6.44 25.44
CA HIS A 92 18.81 6.76 26.76
C HIS A 92 20.04 5.92 27.15
N TYR A 93 20.29 4.78 26.49
CA TYR A 93 21.35 3.85 26.91
C TYR A 93 22.71 4.09 26.25
N TYR A 94 22.80 4.85 25.15
CA TYR A 94 24.10 5.12 24.49
C TYR A 94 25.00 6.13 25.24
N SER A 95 24.53 6.72 26.34
CA SER A 95 25.36 7.59 27.20
C SER A 95 26.12 6.82 28.29
N ALA A 96 25.80 5.55 28.52
CA ALA A 96 26.48 4.70 29.49
C ALA A 96 27.01 3.47 28.76
N GLY A 97 28.30 3.53 28.38
CA GLY A 97 28.97 2.41 27.76
C GLY A 97 28.84 1.14 28.61
N ILE A 98 28.62 0.00 27.95
CA ILE A 98 29.03 -1.36 28.35
C ILE A 98 28.47 -2.34 27.31
N VAL A 99 29.38 -3.07 26.67
CA VAL A 99 29.27 -4.48 26.23
C VAL A 99 28.27 -4.77 25.11
N GLY A 100 28.62 -5.43 24.02
CA GLY A 100 29.79 -6.26 23.71
C GLY A 100 29.36 -7.24 22.62
N SER A 101 30.35 -7.67 21.84
CA SER A 101 30.32 -8.75 20.86
C SER A 101 29.31 -9.86 21.13
N VAL A 102 28.71 -10.41 20.07
CA VAL A 102 28.87 -11.82 19.65
C VAL A 102 28.01 -12.07 18.40
N HIS A 103 28.73 -12.42 17.32
CA HIS A 103 28.35 -13.19 16.12
C HIS A 103 27.11 -12.75 15.32
#